data_AF-E3USD8-F1
#
_entry.id   AF-E3USD8-F1
#
_cell.length_a   1.000
_cell.length_b   1.000
_cell.length_c   1.000
_cell.angle_alpha   90.00
_cell.angle_beta   90.00
_cell.angle_gamma   90.00
#
_symmetry.space_group_name_H-M   'P 1'
#
loop_
_entity.id
_entity.type
_entity.pdbx_description
1 polymer ?
#
loop_
_entity_poly.entity_id
_entity_poly.type
_entity_poly.pdbx_seq_one_letter_code
_entity_poly.pdbx_strand_id
1 'polypeptide(L)'
;MVFEDQYLQIKNSENIEACIEISNSQESNIFVSPENGPVKPNFNYLTYDRFSQNTVFDGYKLEQSSPAIHSGKKVIDKNGYNLGTDFFGIKLDGILDIGAVKSSK
;
A
#
# COMPACT_ATOMS: atom_id res chain seq x y z
N MET A 1 -3.56 2.78 36.16
CA MET A 1 -2.97 2.04 35.04
C MET A 1 -1.53 2.51 34.94
N VAL A 2 -0.59 1.68 35.37
CA VAL A 2 0.85 1.98 35.41
C VAL A 2 1.42 1.46 34.10
N PHE A 3 2.09 2.31 33.34
CA PHE A 3 2.88 1.83 32.20
C PHE A 3 4.20 1.32 32.78
N GLU A 4 4.47 0.01 32.65
CA GLU A 4 5.78 -0.54 32.98
C GLU A 4 6.80 0.00 31.97
N ASP A 5 7.85 0.64 32.48
CA ASP A 5 8.97 1.12 31.69
C ASP A 5 9.65 -0.07 30.99
N GLN A 6 9.58 -0.13 29.66
CA GLN A 6 10.34 -1.10 28.88
C GLN A 6 11.79 -0.61 28.74
N TYR A 7 12.72 -1.26 29.44
CA TYR A 7 14.15 -0.99 29.31
C TYR A 7 14.78 -1.90 28.24
N LEU A 8 15.49 -1.31 27.27
CA LEU A 8 16.37 -2.05 26.36
C LEU A 8 17.66 -2.45 27.09
N GLN A 9 17.94 -3.75 27.22
CA GLN A 9 19.26 -4.23 27.70
C GLN A 9 20.23 -4.36 26.53
N ILE A 10 21.22 -3.47 26.44
CA ILE A 10 22.32 -3.57 25.47
C ILE A 10 23.45 -4.38 26.13
N LYS A 11 23.72 -5.60 25.64
CA LYS A 11 24.86 -6.41 26.10
C LYS A 11 26.08 -6.17 25.20
N ASN A 12 27.17 -5.72 25.82
CA ASN A 12 28.51 -5.46 25.27
C ASN A 12 28.65 -4.33 24.23
N SER A 13 28.71 -3.11 24.74
CA SER A 13 29.18 -1.92 24.02
C SER A 13 30.72 -1.84 24.05
N GLU A 14 31.38 -2.53 23.13
CA GLU A 14 32.79 -2.22 22.79
C GLU A 14 32.91 -1.51 21.43
N ASN A 15 31.79 -1.22 20.74
CA ASN A 15 31.77 -0.45 19.51
C ASN A 15 30.79 0.73 19.64
N ILE A 16 31.35 1.91 19.85
CA ILE A 16 30.67 3.15 20.25
C ILE A 16 29.91 3.82 19.07
N GLU A 17 29.97 3.24 17.87
CA GLU A 17 29.38 3.82 16.64
C GLU A 17 28.29 2.95 15.96
N ALA A 18 27.70 1.98 16.65
CA ALA A 18 26.58 1.23 16.07
C ALA A 18 25.26 2.02 16.22
N CYS A 19 24.63 2.38 15.09
CA CYS A 19 23.26 2.91 15.09
C CYS A 19 22.30 1.86 15.66
N ILE A 20 21.56 2.23 16.70
CA ILE A 20 20.44 1.43 17.22
C ILE A 20 19.20 1.78 16.40
N GLU A 21 18.73 0.86 15.56
CA GLU A 21 17.44 1.01 14.87
C GLU A 21 16.33 0.43 15.75
N ILE A 22 15.51 1.30 16.35
CA ILE A 22 14.32 0.89 17.09
C ILE A 22 13.16 0.89 16.09
N SER A 23 12.90 -0.24 15.45
CA SER A 23 11.70 -0.41 14.62
C SER A 23 10.53 -0.89 15.47
N ASN A 24 9.61 0.02 15.79
CA ASN A 24 8.24 -0.36 16.17
C ASN A 24 7.50 -0.83 14.90
N SER A 25 7.92 -1.95 14.31
CA SER A 25 7.30 -2.48 13.12
C SER A 25 6.13 -3.38 13.49
N GLN A 26 5.02 -2.78 13.92
CA GLN A 26 3.76 -3.39 13.53
C GLN A 26 3.64 -3.08 12.04
N GLU A 27 4.06 -4.02 11.19
CA GLU A 27 3.93 -3.87 9.74
C GLU A 27 2.45 -3.65 9.45
N SER A 28 2.08 -2.42 9.09
CA SER A 28 0.74 -2.17 8.59
C SER A 28 0.68 -2.80 7.21
N ASN A 29 -0.25 -3.75 7.05
CA ASN A 29 -0.56 -4.29 5.74
C ASN A 29 -0.85 -3.12 4.79
N ILE A 30 -0.13 -3.04 3.68
CA ILE A 30 -0.35 -1.98 2.68
C ILE A 30 -1.60 -2.29 1.85
N PHE A 31 -1.80 -3.57 1.54
CA PHE A 31 -2.87 -4.08 0.71
C PHE A 31 -3.69 -5.13 1.46
N VAL A 32 -4.95 -5.32 1.05
CA VAL A 32 -5.88 -6.25 1.71
C VAL A 32 -5.35 -7.67 1.71
N SER A 33 -4.85 -8.11 0.57
CA SER A 33 -4.18 -9.38 0.44
C SER A 33 -3.34 -9.36 -0.84
N PRO A 34 -2.10 -8.85 -0.78
CA PRO A 34 -1.27 -8.72 -1.97
C PRO A 34 -1.06 -10.08 -2.64
N GLU A 35 -0.70 -10.06 -3.94
CA GLU A 35 -0.39 -11.24 -4.74
C GLU A 35 -1.58 -12.17 -5.06
N ASN A 36 -2.78 -11.87 -4.57
CA ASN A 36 -4.00 -12.65 -4.86
C ASN A 36 -4.71 -12.23 -6.16
N GLY A 37 -3.94 -11.96 -7.22
CA GLY A 37 -4.46 -11.76 -8.56
C GLY A 37 -4.64 -13.06 -9.36
N PRO A 38 -5.24 -13.00 -10.55
CA PRO A 38 -5.29 -14.14 -11.45
C PRO A 38 -3.89 -14.62 -11.87
N VAL A 39 -3.61 -15.89 -11.66
CA VAL A 39 -2.33 -16.54 -12.05
C VAL A 39 -2.35 -17.12 -13.47
N LYS A 40 -3.51 -17.10 -14.12
CA LYS A 40 -3.74 -17.62 -15.48
C LYS A 40 -4.74 -16.71 -16.19
N PRO A 41 -4.75 -16.68 -17.54
CA PRO A 41 -5.80 -16.02 -18.29
C PRO A 41 -7.18 -16.60 -17.96
N ASN A 42 -8.22 -15.80 -18.16
CA ASN A 42 -9.59 -16.28 -18.00
C ASN A 42 -9.91 -17.37 -19.03
N PHE A 43 -10.59 -18.44 -18.62
CA PHE A 43 -10.93 -19.57 -19.48
C PHE A 43 -11.87 -19.20 -20.63
N ASN A 44 -12.65 -18.13 -20.48
CA ASN A 44 -13.53 -17.62 -21.53
C ASN A 44 -12.85 -16.63 -22.49
N TYR A 45 -11.52 -16.44 -22.38
CA TYR A 45 -10.72 -15.51 -23.18
C TYR A 45 -11.12 -14.02 -23.03
N LEU A 46 -11.93 -13.68 -22.04
CA LEU A 46 -12.27 -12.29 -21.71
C LEU A 46 -11.33 -11.76 -20.61
N THR A 47 -11.14 -10.44 -20.58
CA THR A 47 -10.45 -9.80 -19.46
C THR A 47 -11.22 -10.05 -18.17
N TYR A 48 -10.50 -10.26 -17.07
CA TYR A 48 -11.12 -10.30 -15.75
C TYR A 48 -11.79 -8.96 -15.45
N ASP A 49 -13.00 -9.03 -14.89
CA ASP A 49 -13.68 -7.83 -14.43
C ASP A 49 -12.88 -7.17 -13.30
N ARG A 50 -12.81 -5.84 -13.37
CA ARG A 50 -12.12 -4.97 -12.41
C ARG A 50 -12.97 -3.76 -12.00
N PHE A 51 -14.25 -3.73 -12.35
CA PHE A 51 -15.12 -2.57 -12.08
C PHE A 51 -16.27 -2.89 -11.12
N SER A 52 -16.64 -4.17 -10.96
CA SER A 52 -17.64 -4.55 -9.96
C SER A 52 -17.12 -4.39 -8.53
N GLN A 53 -18.04 -4.40 -7.56
CA GLN A 53 -17.71 -4.27 -6.14
C GLN A 53 -16.72 -5.34 -5.65
N ASN A 54 -16.89 -6.58 -6.13
CA ASN A 54 -16.03 -7.70 -5.81
C ASN A 54 -15.34 -8.22 -7.07
N THR A 55 -14.01 -8.25 -7.06
CA THR A 55 -13.22 -8.69 -8.20
C THR A 55 -12.08 -9.62 -7.76
N VAL A 56 -11.51 -10.33 -8.72
CA VAL A 56 -10.28 -11.13 -8.51
C VAL A 56 -9.04 -10.28 -8.23
N PHE A 57 -9.15 -8.95 -8.28
CA PHE A 57 -8.05 -8.03 -7.98
C PHE A 57 -8.18 -7.37 -6.61
N ASP A 58 -9.21 -7.71 -5.84
CA ASP A 58 -9.53 -7.01 -4.58
C ASP A 58 -8.44 -7.10 -3.52
N GLY A 59 -7.57 -8.12 -3.61
CA GLY A 59 -6.38 -8.22 -2.77
C GLY A 59 -5.41 -7.05 -2.92
N TYR A 60 -5.46 -6.31 -4.03
CA TYR A 60 -4.65 -5.11 -4.27
C TYR A 60 -5.31 -3.80 -3.80
N LYS A 61 -6.53 -3.85 -3.27
CA LYS A 61 -7.12 -2.67 -2.59
C LYS A 61 -6.26 -2.31 -1.39
N LEU A 62 -6.15 -1.01 -1.10
CA LEU A 62 -5.40 -0.55 0.07
C LEU A 62 -6.15 -0.95 1.35
N GLU A 63 -5.39 -1.44 2.32
CA GLU A 63 -5.90 -1.63 3.68
C GLU A 63 -6.24 -0.28 4.32
N GLN A 64 -7.19 -0.27 5.26
CA GLN A 64 -7.70 0.98 5.82
C GLN A 64 -6.62 1.81 6.54
N SER A 65 -5.62 1.15 7.11
CA SER A 65 -4.48 1.78 7.80
C SER A 65 -3.24 1.91 6.92
N SER A 66 -3.38 1.68 5.61
CA SER A 66 -2.25 1.63 4.69
C SER A 66 -1.51 2.97 4.64
N PRO A 67 -0.17 2.97 4.77
CA PRO A 67 0.64 4.19 4.66
C PRO A 67 0.65 4.76 3.23
N ALA A 68 0.16 4.01 2.24
CA ALA A 68 0.02 4.48 0.87
C ALA A 68 -1.11 5.51 0.69
N ILE A 69 -2.06 5.55 1.61
CA ILE A 69 -3.21 6.46 1.57
C ILE A 69 -2.73 7.91 1.73
N HIS A 70 -3.11 8.76 0.78
CA HIS A 70 -2.81 10.19 0.66
C HIS A 70 -1.31 10.53 0.63
N SER A 71 -0.46 9.56 0.31
CA SER A 71 1.01 9.70 0.33
C SER A 71 1.62 9.87 -1.07
N GLY A 72 0.79 9.91 -2.12
CA GLY A 72 1.22 10.13 -3.50
C GLY A 72 1.59 11.58 -3.79
N LYS A 73 2.58 11.78 -4.67
CA LYS A 73 2.97 13.11 -5.16
C LYS A 73 2.17 13.47 -6.40
N LYS A 74 2.00 14.78 -6.65
CA LYS A 74 1.47 15.28 -7.92
C LYS A 74 2.29 14.71 -9.09
N VAL A 75 1.61 14.05 -10.02
CA VAL A 75 2.22 13.52 -11.25
C VAL A 75 2.01 14.53 -12.38
N ILE A 76 3.09 14.83 -13.09
CA ILE A 76 3.05 15.60 -14.34
C ILE A 76 3.64 14.68 -15.41
N ASP A 77 2.78 14.20 -16.29
CA ASP A 77 3.21 13.34 -17.38
C ASP A 77 4.00 14.15 -18.43
N LYS A 78 5.12 13.61 -18.90
CA LYS A 78 6.01 14.30 -19.86
C LYS A 78 5.52 14.23 -21.30
N ASN A 79 4.51 13.40 -21.58
CA ASN A 79 3.94 13.21 -22.91
C ASN A 79 2.55 13.86 -23.05
N GLY A 80 2.09 14.59 -22.02
CA GLY A 80 0.81 15.31 -22.03
C GLY A 80 -0.41 14.47 -21.69
N TYR A 81 -0.25 13.27 -21.13
CA TYR A 81 -1.38 12.47 -20.69
C TYR A 81 -1.96 12.97 -19.36
N ASN A 82 -3.29 13.00 -19.28
CA ASN A 82 -4.01 13.21 -18.03
C ASN A 82 -4.05 11.90 -17.22
N LEU A 83 -4.03 12.00 -15.89
CA LEU A 83 -4.03 10.84 -15.00
C LEU A 83 -5.26 9.92 -15.15
N GLY A 84 -6.43 10.46 -15.51
CA GLY A 84 -7.64 9.66 -15.73
C GLY A 84 -8.14 8.97 -14.47
N THR A 85 -8.19 7.63 -14.51
CA THR A 85 -8.66 6.76 -13.42
C THR A 85 -7.57 5.79 -12.99
N ASP A 86 -7.69 5.26 -11.79
CA ASP A 86 -6.86 4.18 -11.27
C ASP A 86 -7.17 2.81 -11.92
N PHE A 87 -6.63 1.73 -11.35
CA PHE A 87 -6.91 0.37 -11.80
C PHE A 87 -8.38 -0.05 -11.63
N PHE A 88 -9.15 0.46 -10.68
CA PHE A 88 -10.57 0.08 -10.53
C PHE A 88 -11.54 1.03 -11.25
N GLY A 89 -11.01 2.00 -12.02
CA GLY A 89 -11.82 2.98 -12.73
C GLY A 89 -12.23 4.17 -11.87
N ILE A 90 -11.62 4.35 -10.70
CA ILE A 90 -11.86 5.47 -9.79
C ILE A 90 -11.07 6.69 -10.28
N LYS A 91 -11.74 7.84 -10.40
CA LYS A 91 -11.13 9.08 -10.87
C LYS A 91 -10.03 9.58 -9.92
N LEU A 92 -8.91 10.00 -10.51
CA LEU A 92 -7.75 10.57 -9.82
C LEU A 92 -7.82 12.10 -9.80
N ASP A 93 -8.68 12.66 -8.94
CA ASP A 93 -9.01 14.10 -8.87
C ASP A 93 -8.75 14.76 -7.51
N GLY A 94 -7.99 14.10 -6.62
CA GLY A 94 -7.67 14.59 -5.28
C GLY A 94 -6.22 14.35 -4.89
N ILE A 95 -5.96 14.25 -3.58
CA ILE A 95 -4.67 13.74 -3.09
C ILE A 95 -4.52 12.31 -3.61
N LEU A 96 -3.34 12.02 -4.16
CA LEU A 96 -3.07 10.72 -4.76
C LEU A 96 -2.60 9.76 -3.67
N ASP A 97 -2.92 8.49 -3.86
CA ASP A 97 -2.34 7.40 -3.09
C ASP A 97 -1.12 6.84 -3.81
N ILE A 98 -0.27 6.12 -3.09
CA ILE A 98 0.85 5.40 -3.70
C ILE A 98 0.33 4.09 -4.31
N GLY A 99 0.67 3.87 -5.59
CA GLY A 99 0.39 2.62 -6.29
C GLY A 99 -0.68 2.75 -7.36
N ALA A 100 -1.27 1.61 -7.74
CA ALA A 100 -2.20 1.50 -8.86
C ALA A 100 -3.68 1.70 -8.47
N VAL A 101 -3.96 1.80 -7.18
CA VAL A 101 -5.31 1.76 -6.61
C VAL A 101 -5.51 2.94 -5.70
N LYS A 102 -6.63 3.64 -5.87
CA LYS A 102 -7.10 4.68 -4.98
C LYS A 102 -7.83 4.05 -3.79
N SER A 103 -7.51 4.54 -2.60
CA SER A 103 -8.23 4.28 -1.37
C SER A 103 -9.70 4.68 -1.53
N SER A 104 -10.57 3.85 -0.96
CA SER A 104 -11.98 4.20 -0.84
C SER A 104 -12.12 5.34 0.17
N LYS A 105 -13.03 6.28 -0.10
CA LYS A 105 -13.40 7.30 0.88
C LYS A 105 -14.03 6.68 2.12
#